data_AF-A0A357JGN3-F1
#
_entry.id   AF-A0A357JGN3-F1
#
_cell.length_a   1.000
_cell.length_b   1.000
_cell.length_c   1.000
_cell.angle_alpha   90.00
_cell.angle_beta   90.00
_cell.angle_gamma   90.00
#
_symmetry.space_group_name_H-M   'P 1'
#
loop_
_entity.id
_entity.type
_entity.pdbx_description
1 polymer ?
#
loop_
_entity_poly.entity_id
_entity_poly.type
_entity_poly.pdbx_seq_one_letter_code
_entity_poly.pdbx_strand_id
1 'polypeptide(L)' 'MKENKPSLFSAFKRLAIALPLLFIAPIVITIGFKALKKDGNFILLIIGLFLGVIAITITAFGLIKVSRALFDKDK' A
#
# COMPACT_ATOMS: atom_id res chain seq x y z
N MET A 1 19.58 22.05 -11.22
CA MET A 1 19.10 20.65 -11.35
C MET A 1 17.73 20.71 -11.99
N LYS A 2 17.48 19.99 -13.10
CA LYS A 2 16.13 19.87 -13.68
C LYS A 2 15.32 19.00 -12.72
N GLU A 3 14.45 19.61 -11.91
CA GLU A 3 13.55 18.84 -11.06
C GLU A 3 12.63 18.00 -11.97
N ASN A 4 12.84 16.68 -11.97
CA ASN A 4 11.96 15.76 -12.68
C ASN A 4 10.61 15.77 -11.96
N LYS A 5 9.67 16.60 -12.46
CA LYS A 5 8.30 16.64 -11.97
C LYS A 5 7.75 15.22 -11.81
N PRO A 6 7.08 14.91 -10.69
CA PRO A 6 6.47 13.60 -10.52
C PRO A 6 5.46 13.37 -11.65
N SER A 7 5.77 12.44 -12.55
CA SER A 7 4.85 12.06 -13.63
C SER A 7 3.63 11.34 -13.06
N LEU A 8 2.43 11.72 -13.52
CA LEU A 8 1.17 11.05 -13.20
C LEU A 8 1.25 9.54 -13.45
N PHE A 9 1.88 9.13 -14.55
CA PHE A 9 2.08 7.72 -14.88
C PHE A 9 2.83 6.97 -13.78
N SER A 10 3.88 7.59 -13.22
CA SER A 10 4.65 6.99 -12.12
C SER A 10 3.87 6.91 -10.80
N ALA A 11 2.90 7.81 -10.60
CA ALA A 11 2.03 7.80 -9.44
C ALA A 11 0.95 6.71 -9.56
N PHE A 12 0.29 6.61 -10.72
CA PHE A 12 -0.66 5.54 -11.03
C PHE A 12 -0.01 4.16 -11.00
N LYS A 13 1.22 4.00 -11.49
CA LYS A 13 1.95 2.73 -11.37
C LYS A 13 2.13 2.28 -9.92
N ARG A 14 2.41 3.21 -9.00
CA ARG A 14 2.48 2.89 -7.55
C ARG A 14 1.13 2.49 -6.98
N LEU A 15 0.06 3.20 -7.33
CA LEU A 15 -1.29 2.86 -6.87
C LEU A 15 -1.77 1.51 -7.42
N ALA A 16 -1.42 1.18 -8.66
CA ALA A 16 -1.73 -0.12 -9.26
C ALA A 16 -1.06 -1.29 -8.50
N ILE A 17 0.15 -1.08 -7.97
CA ILE A 17 0.83 -2.06 -7.12
C ILE A 17 0.21 -2.12 -5.72
N ALA A 18 -0.20 -0.97 -5.17
CA ALA A 18 -0.84 -0.91 -3.86
C ALA A 18 -2.22 -1.62 -3.84
N LEU A 19 -2.95 -1.53 -4.95
CA LEU A 19 -4.31 -2.05 -5.07
C LEU A 19 -4.46 -3.53 -4.68
N PRO A 20 -3.72 -4.49 -5.27
CA PRO A 20 -3.81 -5.88 -4.85
C PRO A 20 -3.38 -6.06 -3.39
N LEU A 21 -2.39 -5.31 -2.92
CA LEU A 21 -1.90 -5.41 -1.54
C LEU A 21 -2.96 -4.99 -0.52
N LEU A 22 -3.78 -3.98 -0.84
CA LEU A 22 -4.91 -3.52 -0.03
C LEU A 22 -5.98 -4.60 0.16
N PHE A 23 -6.14 -5.53 -0.79
CA PHE A 23 -7.08 -6.66 -0.67
C PHE A 23 -6.42 -7.90 -0.06
N ILE A 24 -5.17 -8.20 -0.40
CA ILE A 24 -4.45 -9.35 0.12
C ILE A 24 -4.24 -9.22 1.64
N ALA A 25 -3.87 -8.03 2.13
CA ALA A 25 -3.63 -7.81 3.55
C ALA A 25 -4.82 -8.22 4.46
N PRO A 26 -6.06 -7.71 4.28
CA PRO A 26 -7.19 -8.11 5.13
C PRO A 26 -7.57 -9.58 4.99
N ILE A 27 -7.37 -10.18 3.81
CA ILE A 27 -7.57 -11.63 3.61
C ILE A 27 -6.58 -12.43 4.47
N VAL A 28 -5.29 -12.09 4.41
CA VAL A 28 -4.25 -12.75 5.21
C VAL A 28 -4.48 -12.53 6.70
N ILE A 29 -4.87 -11.32 7.12
CA ILE A 29 -5.24 -11.03 8.53
C ILE A 29 -6.41 -11.93 8.98
N THR A 30 -7.44 -12.07 8.15
CA THR A 30 -8.60 -12.93 8.46
C THR A 30 -8.18 -14.40 8.61
N ILE A 31 -7.31 -14.88 7.72
CA ILE A 31 -6.75 -16.25 7.82
C ILE A 31 -5.87 -16.37 9.09
N GLY A 32 -5.08 -15.35 9.41
CA GLY A 32 -4.26 -15.29 10.61
C GLY A 32 -5.08 -15.41 11.90
N PHE A 33 -6.20 -14.70 12.00
CA PHE A 33 -7.12 -14.85 13.13
C PHE A 33 -7.74 -16.25 13.22
N LYS A 34 -8.02 -16.90 12.08
CA LYS A 34 -8.50 -18.30 12.07
C LYS A 34 -7.41 -19.27 12.55
N ALA A 35 -6.17 -19.11 12.09
CA ALA A 35 -5.03 -19.93 12.50
C ALA A 35 -4.70 -19.75 13.99
N LEU A 36 -4.81 -18.52 14.49
CA LEU A 36 -4.65 -18.21 15.91
C LEU A 36 -5.67 -18.96 16.77
N LYS A 37 -6.95 -18.96 16.37
CA LYS A 37 -8.00 -19.69 17.11
C LYS A 37 -7.83 -21.20 17.09
N LYS A 38 -7.25 -21.74 16.01
CA LYS A 38 -7.12 -23.19 15.82
C LYS A 38 -5.91 -23.76 16.58
N ASP A 39 -4.74 -23.18 16.35
CA ASP A 39 -3.45 -23.77 16.77
C ASP A 39 -2.57 -22.77 17.55
N GLY A 40 -3.11 -21.59 17.93
CA GLY A 40 -2.34 -20.55 18.62
C GLY A 40 -1.28 -19.85 17.75
N ASN A 41 -1.29 -20.09 16.43
CA ASN A 41 -0.24 -19.63 15.53
C ASN A 41 -0.46 -18.19 15.07
N PHE A 42 0.49 -17.30 15.40
CA PHE A 42 0.45 -15.87 15.08
C PHE A 42 1.17 -15.50 13.77
N ILE A 43 1.90 -16.42 13.12
CA ILE A 43 2.79 -16.10 11.99
C ILE A 43 2.02 -15.41 10.86
N LEU A 44 0.87 -15.97 10.47
CA LEU A 44 0.05 -15.40 9.40
C LEU A 44 -0.56 -14.04 9.78
N LEU A 45 -0.88 -13.84 11.06
CA LEU A 45 -1.40 -12.56 11.56
C LEU A 45 -0.32 -11.47 11.48
N ILE A 46 0.91 -11.78 11.87
CA ILE A 46 2.06 -10.88 11.79
C ILE A 46 2.33 -10.50 10.32
N ILE A 47 2.35 -11.48 9.42
CA ILE A 47 2.53 -11.25 7.98
C ILE A 47 1.41 -10.35 7.44
N GLY A 48 0.15 -10.65 7.77
CA GLY A 48 -1.00 -9.86 7.33
C GLY A 48 -0.93 -8.41 7.80
N LEU A 49 -0.53 -8.19 9.06
CA LEU A 49 -0.37 -6.85 9.62
C LEU A 49 0.76 -6.08 8.93
N PHE A 50 1.89 -6.73 8.68
CA PHE A 50 3.01 -6.14 7.96
C PHE A 50 2.64 -5.75 6.52
N LEU A 51 1.94 -6.64 5.81
CA LEU A 51 1.40 -6.34 4.47
C LEU A 51 0.42 -5.15 4.51
N GLY A 52 -0.41 -5.05 5.54
CA GLY A 52 -1.33 -3.93 5.74
C GLY A 52 -0.61 -2.59 5.89
N VAL A 53 0.43 -2.53 6.74
CA VAL A 53 1.25 -1.31 6.93
C VAL A 53 1.93 -0.89 5.61
N ILE A 54 2.48 -1.86 4.87
CA ILE A 54 3.09 -1.59 3.56
C ILE A 54 2.03 -1.06 2.58
N ALA A 55 0.85 -1.69 2.50
CA ALA A 55 -0.21 -1.27 1.60
C ALA A 55 -0.66 0.17 1.86
N ILE A 56 -0.89 0.52 3.13
CA ILE A 56 -1.25 1.88 3.55
C ILE A 56 -0.15 2.88 3.15
N THR A 57 1.12 2.54 3.43
CA THR A 57 2.27 3.41 3.14
C THR A 57 2.42 3.69 1.64
N ILE A 58 2.37 2.64 0.81
CA ILE A 58 2.47 2.78 -0.66
C ILE A 58 1.28 3.58 -1.19
N THR A 59 0.08 3.34 -0.67
CA THR A 59 -1.14 4.05 -1.08
C THR A 59 -1.03 5.53 -0.74
N ALA A 60 -0.66 5.87 0.50
CA ALA A 60 -0.49 7.26 0.93
C ALA A 60 0.53 7.99 0.06
N PHE A 61 1.71 7.41 -0.18
CA PHE A 61 2.72 8.03 -1.05
C PHE A 61 2.26 8.11 -2.51
N GLY A 62 1.52 7.13 -3.00
CA GLY A 62 0.91 7.15 -4.33
C GLY A 62 -0.06 8.32 -4.48
N LEU A 63 -0.97 8.50 -3.52
CA LEU A 63 -1.95 9.58 -3.49
C LEU A 63 -1.29 10.96 -3.37
N ILE A 64 -0.30 11.11 -2.48
CA ILE A 64 0.49 12.35 -2.37
C ILE A 64 1.15 12.68 -3.71
N LYS A 65 1.70 11.67 -4.40
CA LYS A 65 2.35 11.88 -5.69
C LYS A 65 1.36 12.23 -6.80
N VAL A 66 0.16 11.63 -6.81
CA VAL A 66 -0.93 12.03 -7.71
C VAL A 66 -1.33 13.47 -7.45
N SER A 67 -1.54 13.85 -6.17
CA SER A 67 -1.91 15.21 -5.78
C SER A 67 -0.88 16.23 -6.27
N ARG A 68 0.41 16.01 -6.02
CA ARG A 68 1.47 16.89 -6.54
C ARG A 68 1.49 16.91 -8.07
N ALA A 69 1.38 15.77 -8.72
CA ALA A 69 1.40 15.71 -10.19
C ALA A 69 0.20 16.42 -10.85
N LEU A 70 -0.95 16.54 -10.16
CA LEU A 70 -2.15 17.22 -10.66
C LEU A 70 -2.21 18.71 -10.28
N PHE A 71 -1.77 19.07 -9.07
CA PHE A 71 -2.03 20.37 -8.47
C PHE A 71 -0.80 21.23 -8.22
N ASP A 72 0.40 20.64 -8.26
CA ASP A 72 1.65 21.41 -8.20
C ASP A 72 1.90 22.00 -9.61
N LYS A 73 1.21 23.10 -9.89
CA LYS A 73 1.48 23.96 -11.05
C LYS A 73 2.85 24.59 -10.84
N ASP A 74 3.68 24.51 -11.88
CA ASP A 74 4.95 25.22 -12.03
C ASP A 74 5.01 26.51 -11.21
N LYS A 75 5.97 26.58 -10.28
CA LYS A 75 6.72 27.81 -10.11
C LYS A 75 7.84 27.82 -11.13
#